data_AF-A0A1I5LJC4-F1
#
_entry.id   AF-A0A1I5LJC4-F1
#
_cell.length_a   1.000
_cell.length_b   1.000
_cell.length_c   1.000
_cell.angle_alpha   90.00
_cell.angle_beta   90.00
_cell.angle_gamma   90.00
#
_symmetry.space_group_name_H-M   'P 1'
#
loop_
_entity.id
_entity.type
_entity.pdbx_description
1 polymer ?
#
loop_
_entity_poly.entity_id
_entity_poly.type
_entity_poly.pdbx_seq_one_letter_code
_entity_poly.pdbx_strand_id
1 'polypeptide(L)'
;MAEDRKRSREEYERGLPDYHDPTGRFGGAAPMYSALSLRIVLAALTVVLAIAGAVVAGMLGATWAVVVLVVLAVASAIDLGWVIHRKRRGEPG
;
A
#
# COMPACT_ATOMS: atom_id res chain seq x y z
N MET A 1 -27.41 24.31 -11.54
CA MET A 1 -28.63 23.58 -11.11
C MET A 1 -28.47 22.14 -11.55
N ALA A 2 -27.78 21.30 -10.78
CA ALA A 2 -27.66 19.88 -11.10
C ALA A 2 -28.92 19.18 -10.59
N GLU A 3 -29.70 18.67 -11.52
CA GLU A 3 -30.96 17.97 -11.29
C GLU A 3 -30.70 16.70 -10.46
N ASP A 4 -31.30 16.61 -9.28
CA ASP A 4 -31.30 15.43 -8.41
C ASP A 4 -32.10 14.30 -9.09
N ARG A 5 -31.48 13.64 -10.07
CA ARG A 5 -32.07 12.46 -10.71
C ARG A 5 -32.03 11.32 -9.70
N LYS A 6 -33.16 11.09 -9.02
CA LYS A 6 -33.36 9.92 -8.14
C LYS A 6 -32.93 8.64 -8.87
N ARG A 7 -31.85 8.04 -8.38
CA ARG A 7 -31.31 6.79 -8.92
C ARG A 7 -32.33 5.66 -8.80
N SER A 8 -32.37 4.79 -9.81
CA SER A 8 -33.33 3.68 -9.88
C SER A 8 -33.03 2.63 -8.80
N ARG A 9 -34.07 1.99 -8.27
CA ARG A 9 -33.98 0.92 -7.26
C ARG A 9 -33.06 -0.22 -7.70
N GLU A 10 -33.08 -0.58 -8.98
CA GLU A 10 -32.19 -1.58 -9.58
C GLU A 10 -30.69 -1.20 -9.46
N GLU A 11 -30.40 0.08 -9.40
CA GLU A 11 -29.04 0.61 -9.25
C GLU A 11 -28.56 0.55 -7.80
N TYR A 12 -29.48 0.55 -6.84
CA TYR A 12 -29.18 0.28 -5.43
C TYR A 12 -29.01 -1.21 -5.16
N GLU A 13 -29.80 -2.06 -5.82
CA GLU A 13 -29.73 -3.52 -5.69
C GLU A 13 -28.43 -4.11 -6.27
N ARG A 14 -27.81 -3.44 -7.25
CA ARG A 14 -26.48 -3.82 -7.77
C ARG A 14 -25.31 -3.59 -6.80
N GLY A 15 -25.56 -2.98 -5.63
CA GLY A 15 -24.52 -2.60 -4.68
C GLY A 15 -23.81 -1.33 -5.15
N LEU A 16 -24.04 -0.21 -4.44
CA LEU A 16 -23.30 1.02 -4.71
C LEU A 16 -21.82 0.81 -4.32
N PRO A 17 -20.88 1.20 -5.20
CA PRO A 17 -19.48 1.35 -4.80
C PRO A 17 -19.42 2.22 -3.55
N ASP A 18 -18.65 1.80 -2.54
CA ASP A 18 -18.45 2.50 -1.26
C ASP A 18 -19.67 2.63 -0.32
N TYR A 19 -20.78 1.92 -0.58
CA TYR A 19 -21.97 1.97 0.28
C TYR A 19 -21.77 1.30 1.66
N HIS A 20 -20.85 0.34 1.75
CA HIS A 20 -20.56 -0.41 2.97
C HIS A 20 -19.24 -0.02 3.66
N ASP A 21 -18.61 1.10 3.26
CA ASP A 21 -17.43 1.60 3.95
C ASP A 21 -17.82 2.69 4.99
N PRO A 22 -17.95 2.34 6.28
CA PRO A 22 -18.26 3.31 7.33
C PRO A 22 -17.17 4.38 7.51
N THR A 23 -15.99 4.18 6.93
CA THR A 23 -14.86 5.11 6.99
C THR A 23 -14.68 5.96 5.72
N GLY A 24 -15.36 5.64 4.61
CA GLY A 24 -15.28 6.39 3.35
C GLY A 24 -15.78 7.85 3.44
N ARG A 25 -16.49 8.21 4.51
CA ARG A 25 -16.96 9.59 4.78
C ARG A 25 -16.07 10.39 5.74
N PHE A 26 -15.07 9.79 6.40
CA PHE A 26 -14.16 10.53 7.27
C PHE A 26 -12.96 11.05 6.47
N GLY A 27 -12.96 12.36 6.20
CA GLY A 27 -11.77 13.10 5.76
C GLY A 27 -11.35 12.93 4.29
N GLY A 28 -12.22 12.44 3.40
CA GLY A 28 -11.83 12.21 1.99
C GLY A 28 -10.85 11.05 1.83
N ALA A 29 -10.95 10.04 2.70
CA ALA A 29 -10.12 8.84 2.67
C ALA A 29 -10.19 8.23 1.26
N ALA A 30 -9.03 8.22 0.60
CA ALA A 30 -8.92 7.74 -0.77
C ALA A 30 -9.39 6.27 -0.85
N PRO A 31 -10.18 5.90 -1.87
CA PRO A 31 -10.74 4.56 -2.01
C PRO A 31 -9.65 3.49 -1.94
N MET A 32 -10.03 2.26 -1.59
CA MET A 32 -9.23 1.04 -1.32
C MET A 32 -7.95 0.81 -2.17
N TYR A 33 -7.81 1.46 -3.32
CA TYR A 33 -6.57 1.62 -4.10
C TYR A 33 -5.42 2.37 -3.39
N SER A 34 -5.73 3.26 -2.44
CA SER A 34 -4.72 4.04 -1.68
C SER A 34 -3.86 3.16 -0.77
N ALA A 35 -4.46 2.14 -0.15
CA ALA A 35 -3.75 1.22 0.73
C ALA A 35 -2.71 0.36 -0.01
N LEU A 36 -3.02 -0.09 -1.22
CA LEU A 36 -2.09 -0.88 -2.04
C LEU A 36 -0.90 -0.03 -2.50
N SER A 37 -1.18 1.18 -2.98
CA SER A 37 -0.14 2.12 -3.42
C SER A 37 0.73 2.55 -2.24
N LEU A 38 0.13 2.81 -1.08
CA LEU A 38 0.85 3.09 0.16
C LEU A 38 1.74 1.93 0.57
N ARG A 39 1.27 0.69 0.49
CA ARG A 39 2.08 -0.50 0.81
C ARG A 39 3.32 -0.60 -0.08
N ILE A 40 3.15 -0.37 -1.39
CA ILE A 40 4.28 -0.34 -2.35
C ILE A 40 5.27 0.76 -1.98
N VAL A 41 4.78 1.98 -1.70
CA VAL A 41 5.64 3.12 -1.35
C VAL A 41 6.38 2.88 -0.04
N LEU A 42 5.68 2.42 1.00
CA LEU A 42 6.29 2.11 2.30
C LEU A 42 7.33 1.00 2.16
N ALA A 43 7.02 -0.10 1.47
CA ALA A 43 7.98 -1.18 1.26
C ALA A 43 9.21 -0.71 0.48
N ALA A 44 9.02 0.10 -0.59
CA ALA A 44 10.13 0.68 -1.33
C ALA A 44 11.00 1.62 -0.46
N LEU A 45 10.37 2.49 0.33
CA LEU A 45 11.07 3.37 1.26
C LEU A 45 11.85 2.56 2.31
N THR A 46 11.25 1.52 2.88
CA THR A 46 11.92 0.64 3.85
C THR A 46 13.14 -0.02 3.23
N VAL A 47 13.06 -0.54 2.00
CA VAL A 47 14.22 -1.12 1.30
C VAL A 47 15.34 -0.08 1.15
N VAL A 48 15.02 1.12 0.65
CA VAL A 48 16.01 2.17 0.42
C VAL A 48 16.66 2.62 1.73
N LEU A 49 15.86 2.87 2.77
CA LEU A 49 16.36 3.29 4.08
C LEU A 49 17.16 2.19 4.77
N ALA A 50 16.75 0.93 4.64
CA ALA A 50 17.49 -0.20 5.20
C ALA A 50 18.87 -0.36 4.54
N ILE A 51 18.95 -0.22 3.21
CA ILE A 51 20.22 -0.25 2.48
C ILE A 51 21.12 0.91 2.90
N ALA A 52 20.59 2.14 2.90
CA ALA A 52 21.35 3.32 3.32
C ALA A 52 21.84 3.19 4.77
N GLY A 53 20.97 2.74 5.68
CA GLY A 53 21.31 2.48 7.07
C GLY A 53 22.37 1.39 7.21
N ALA A 54 22.31 0.32 6.41
CA ALA A 54 23.30 -0.75 6.45
C ALA A 54 24.69 -0.25 6.02
N VAL A 55 24.75 0.62 4.99
CA VAL A 55 26.01 1.26 4.57
C VAL A 55 26.58 2.10 5.71
N VAL A 56 25.77 2.97 6.32
CA VAL A 56 26.21 3.82 7.44
C VAL A 56 26.64 2.98 8.64
N ALA A 57 25.87 1.95 9.01
CA ALA A 57 26.20 1.04 10.10
C ALA A 57 27.52 0.28 9.83
N GLY A 58 27.76 -0.12 8.58
CA GLY A 58 29.02 -0.72 8.15
C GLY A 58 30.21 0.23 8.31
N MET A 59 30.04 1.50 7.93
CA MET A 59 31.07 2.54 8.13
C MET A 59 31.37 2.78 9.62
N LEU A 60 30.38 2.60 10.49
CA LEU A 60 30.52 2.73 11.95
C LEU A 60 31.01 1.43 12.63
N GLY A 61 31.24 0.35 11.87
CA GLY A 61 31.66 -0.95 12.41
C GLY A 61 30.58 -1.72 13.19
N ALA A 62 29.31 -1.28 13.12
CA ALA A 62 28.19 -1.91 13.81
C ALA A 62 27.64 -3.12 13.02
N THR A 63 28.41 -4.20 13.00
CA THR A 63 28.12 -5.41 12.19
C THR A 63 26.74 -6.02 12.47
N TRP A 64 26.31 -6.05 13.73
CA TRP A 64 24.98 -6.57 14.09
C TRP A 64 23.85 -5.74 13.45
N ALA A 65 24.00 -4.42 13.39
CA ALA A 65 23.01 -3.53 12.80
C ALA A 65 22.95 -3.72 11.28
N VAL A 66 24.10 -3.93 10.63
CA VAL A 66 24.16 -4.29 9.20
C VAL A 66 23.34 -5.56 8.93
N VAL A 67 23.55 -6.62 9.71
CA VAL A 67 22.82 -7.89 9.53
C VAL A 67 21.31 -7.68 9.66
N VAL A 68 20.85 -6.98 10.71
CA VAL A 68 19.43 -6.69 10.92
C VAL A 68 18.85 -5.90 9.75
N LEU A 69 19.54 -4.85 9.30
CA LEU A 69 19.08 -3.99 8.21
C LEU A 69 19.03 -4.72 6.87
N VAL A 70 20.00 -5.60 6.59
CA VAL A 70 19.99 -6.45 5.41
C VAL A 70 18.80 -7.42 5.44
N VAL A 71 18.52 -8.06 6.58
CA VAL A 71 17.35 -8.95 6.74
C VAL A 71 16.05 -8.18 6.49
N LEU A 72 15.89 -6.98 7.05
CA LEU A 72 14.73 -6.13 6.82
C LEU A 72 14.59 -5.70 5.36
N ALA A 73 15.70 -5.36 4.70
CA ALA A 73 15.72 -5.01 3.28
C ALA A 73 15.27 -6.19 2.41
N VAL A 74 15.77 -7.40 2.68
CA VAL A 74 15.38 -8.62 1.94
C VAL A 74 13.90 -8.93 2.14
N ALA A 75 13.42 -8.92 3.39
CA ALA A 75 12.01 -9.19 3.68
C ALA A 75 11.08 -8.17 2.99
N SER A 76 11.45 -6.88 3.03
CA SER A 76 10.68 -5.81 2.37
C SER A 76 10.72 -5.93 0.85
N ALA A 77 11.84 -6.33 0.27
CA ALA A 77 11.96 -6.58 -1.17
C ALA A 77 11.09 -7.76 -1.63
N ILE A 78 10.99 -8.83 -0.82
CA ILE A 78 10.09 -9.95 -1.07
C ILE A 78 8.63 -9.49 -1.02
N ASP A 79 8.23 -8.71 0.00
CA ASP A 79 6.86 -8.17 0.09
C ASP A 79 6.53 -7.29 -1.11
N LEU A 80 7.43 -6.36 -1.47
CA LEU A 80 7.27 -5.49 -2.62
C LEU A 80 7.13 -6.30 -3.92
N GLY A 81 7.99 -7.30 -4.12
CA GLY A 81 7.92 -8.20 -5.26
C GLY A 81 6.61 -8.98 -5.32
N TRP A 82 6.14 -9.49 -4.19
CA TRP A 82 4.87 -10.22 -4.07
C TRP A 82 3.66 -9.32 -4.38
N VAL A 83 3.64 -8.10 -3.84
CA VAL A 83 2.58 -7.12 -4.08
C VAL A 83 2.53 -6.71 -5.56
N ILE A 84 3.69 -6.43 -6.16
CA ILE A 84 3.79 -6.11 -7.59
C ILE A 84 3.35 -7.31 -8.43
N HIS A 85 3.80 -8.52 -8.09
CA HIS A 85 3.44 -9.75 -8.79
C HIS A 85 1.93 -10.00 -8.74
N ARG A 86 1.31 -9.87 -7.56
CA ARG A 86 -0.14 -9.98 -7.38
C ARG A 86 -0.88 -8.94 -8.21
N LYS A 87 -0.43 -7.68 -8.19
CA LYS A 87 -1.01 -6.60 -9.01
C LYS A 87 -0.93 -6.91 -10.51
N ARG A 88 0.17 -7.51 -10.98
CA ARG A 88 0.35 -7.89 -12.40
C ARG A 88 -0.53 -9.05 -12.85
N ARG A 89 -1.00 -9.91 -11.94
CA ARG A 89 -1.89 -11.04 -12.28
C ARG A 89 -3.37 -10.65 -12.46
N GLY A 90 -3.71 -9.37 -12.29
CA GLY A 90 -5.05 -8.89 -12.64
C GLY A 90 -6.15 -9.38 -11.72
N GLU A 91 -5.85 -9.77 -10.48
CA GLU A 91 -6.84 -9.77 -9.41
C GLU A 91 -6.99 -8.31 -8.95
N PRO A 92 -8.03 -7.57 -9.39
CA PRO A 92 -8.34 -6.30 -8.76
C PRO A 92 -8.63 -6.60 -7.28
N GLY A 93 -7.99 -5.82 -6.41
CA GLY A 93 -8.36 -5.75 -5.00
C GLY A 93 -9.80 -5.26 -4.85
#